data_AF-A0A2T5VHE2-F1
#
_entry.id   AF-A0A2T5VHE2-F1
#
_cell.length_a   1.000
_cell.length_b   1.000
_cell.length_c   1.000
_cell.angle_alpha   90.00
_cell.angle_beta   90.00
_cell.angle_gamma   90.00
#
_symmetry.space_group_name_H-M   'P 1'
#
loop_
_entity.id
_entity.type
_entity.pdbx_description
1 polymer ?
#
loop_
_entity_poly.entity_id
_entity_poly.type
_entity_poly.pdbx_seq_one_letter_code
_entity_poly.pdbx_strand_id
1 'polypeptide(L)'
;MSIALYRTFRRTLKVAPFTGRIMRYDWTDLPNPLSAQWMAYSMMLDEFARELANVINAFTNNVHHLKAWSDVIGPLSNKKKIEATHEFIDTLATNALNLPYALKGRFGFAAAHLCHQANMLKEPDTWIDDLPLD
;
A
#
# COMPACT_ATOMS: atom_id res chain seq x y z
N MET A 1 19.01 22.28 -13.84
CA MET A 1 19.77 21.16 -13.25
C MET A 1 18.86 19.97 -12.95
N SER A 2 17.64 20.23 -12.46
CA SER A 2 16.57 19.26 -12.17
C SER A 2 16.24 18.24 -13.27
N ILE A 3 16.01 18.68 -14.52
CA ILE A 3 15.61 17.78 -15.62
C ILE A 3 16.67 16.73 -15.95
N ALA A 4 17.96 17.11 -15.94
CA ALA A 4 19.05 16.17 -16.22
C ALA A 4 19.15 15.10 -15.13
N LEU A 5 19.01 15.51 -13.87
CA LEU A 5 19.04 14.60 -12.73
C LEU A 5 17.84 13.64 -12.75
N TYR A 6 16.65 14.16 -13.06
CA TYR A 6 15.46 13.33 -13.21
C TYR A 6 15.60 12.32 -14.36
N ARG A 7 16.20 12.70 -15.49
CA ARG A 7 16.50 11.77 -16.60
C ARG A 7 17.46 10.65 -16.15
N THR A 8 18.48 10.98 -15.38
CA THR A 8 19.39 9.99 -14.78
C THR A 8 18.64 9.06 -13.84
N PHE A 9 17.76 9.59 -13.00
CA PHE A 9 16.86 8.78 -12.17
C PHE A 9 16.02 7.82 -13.01
N ARG A 10 15.34 8.28 -14.06
CA ARG A 10 14.51 7.40 -14.92
C ARG A 10 15.31 6.29 -15.59
N ARG A 11 16.58 6.52 -15.92
CA ARG A 11 17.48 5.48 -16.47
C ARG A 11 17.88 4.48 -15.38
N THR A 12 18.27 4.99 -14.22
CA THR A 12 18.68 4.17 -13.05
C THR A 12 17.52 3.31 -12.57
N LEU A 13 16.30 3.85 -12.49
CA LEU A 13 15.11 3.14 -12.05
C LEU A 13 14.81 1.88 -12.89
N LYS A 14 15.05 1.93 -14.20
CA LYS A 14 14.80 0.80 -15.10
C LYS A 14 15.70 -0.41 -14.82
N VAL A 15 16.88 -0.17 -14.27
CA VAL A 15 17.89 -1.21 -14.00
C VAL A 15 18.08 -1.47 -12.51
N ALA A 16 17.55 -0.60 -11.65
CA ALA A 16 17.61 -0.76 -10.21
C ALA A 16 16.87 -2.05 -9.81
N PRO A 17 17.46 -2.85 -8.90
CA PRO A 17 16.84 -4.10 -8.48
C PRO A 17 15.49 -3.81 -7.83
N PHE A 18 14.46 -4.49 -8.32
CA PHE A 18 13.15 -4.47 -7.70
C PHE A 18 13.15 -5.41 -6.51
N THR A 19 12.90 -4.89 -5.32
CA THR A 19 12.81 -5.68 -4.08
C THR A 19 11.35 -5.80 -3.64
N GLY A 20 10.92 -7.02 -3.35
CA GLY A 20 9.55 -7.30 -2.94
C GLY A 20 8.70 -7.86 -4.09
N ARG A 21 7.38 -7.82 -3.91
CA ARG A 21 6.41 -8.38 -4.87
C ARG A 21 5.21 -7.45 -4.97
N ILE A 22 4.78 -7.19 -6.20
CA ILE A 22 3.50 -6.52 -6.45
C ILE A 22 2.37 -7.44 -6.01
N MET A 23 1.51 -6.92 -5.14
CA MET A 23 0.27 -7.55 -4.74
C MET A 23 -0.67 -7.57 -5.94
N ARG A 24 -1.20 -8.75 -6.27
CA ARG A 24 -2.21 -8.89 -7.32
C ARG A 24 -3.51 -8.23 -6.86
N TYR A 25 -4.32 -7.80 -7.80
CA TYR A 25 -5.72 -7.50 -7.57
C TYR A 25 -6.53 -8.79 -7.59
N ASP A 26 -7.77 -8.73 -7.10
CA ASP A 26 -8.75 -9.82 -7.19
C ASP A 26 -8.20 -11.16 -6.67
N TRP A 27 -7.50 -11.09 -5.54
CA TRP A 27 -6.85 -12.23 -4.89
C TRP A 27 -7.79 -12.96 -3.90
N THR A 28 -9.06 -12.55 -3.85
CA THR A 28 -10.10 -13.15 -3.04
C THR A 28 -10.63 -14.41 -3.73
N ASP A 29 -10.89 -15.45 -2.96
CA ASP A 29 -11.35 -16.75 -3.48
C ASP A 29 -12.67 -17.13 -2.81
N LEU A 30 -13.71 -16.35 -3.09
CA LEU A 30 -15.06 -16.60 -2.59
C LEU A 30 -15.81 -17.57 -3.52
N PRO A 31 -16.66 -18.46 -2.98
CA PRO A 31 -17.52 -19.31 -3.79
C PRO A 31 -18.40 -18.49 -4.76
N ASN A 32 -18.57 -19.00 -5.97
CA ASN A 32 -19.48 -18.45 -6.98
C ASN A 32 -20.39 -19.57 -7.53
N PRO A 33 -21.71 -19.55 -7.27
CA PRO A 33 -22.47 -18.45 -6.67
C PRO A 33 -22.35 -18.36 -5.14
N LEU A 34 -22.45 -17.15 -4.61
CA LEU A 34 -22.51 -16.87 -3.17
C LEU A 34 -23.96 -16.60 -2.74
N SER A 35 -24.38 -17.10 -1.57
CA SER A 35 -25.70 -16.78 -1.02
C SER A 35 -25.83 -15.27 -0.79
N ALA A 36 -27.01 -14.71 -1.09
CA ALA A 36 -27.28 -13.27 -0.98
C ALA A 36 -27.04 -12.70 0.43
N GLN A 37 -27.15 -13.53 1.48
CA GLN A 37 -26.84 -13.12 2.86
C GLN A 37 -25.38 -12.66 3.04
N TRP A 38 -24.46 -13.13 2.20
CA TRP A 38 -23.03 -12.78 2.25
C TRP A 38 -22.67 -11.61 1.33
N MET A 39 -23.64 -10.98 0.66
CA MET A 39 -23.38 -9.92 -0.32
C MET A 39 -22.64 -8.72 0.31
N ALA A 40 -23.03 -8.30 1.51
CA ALA A 40 -22.36 -7.21 2.21
C ALA A 40 -20.90 -7.57 2.54
N TYR A 41 -20.66 -8.80 3.01
CA TYR A 41 -19.32 -9.31 3.29
C TYR A 41 -18.46 -9.35 2.02
N SER A 42 -18.97 -9.88 0.91
CA SER A 42 -18.19 -10.01 -0.33
C SER A 42 -17.81 -8.65 -0.91
N MET A 43 -18.73 -7.69 -0.92
CA MET A 43 -18.46 -6.34 -1.40
C MET A 43 -17.39 -5.65 -0.55
N MET A 44 -17.50 -5.76 0.77
CA MET A 44 -16.54 -5.22 1.73
C MET A 44 -15.16 -5.87 1.55
N LEU A 45 -15.11 -7.20 1.39
CA LEU A 45 -13.88 -7.93 1.15
C LEU A 45 -13.17 -7.46 -0.12
N ASP A 46 -13.90 -7.33 -1.23
CA ASP A 46 -13.32 -6.90 -2.51
C ASP A 46 -12.83 -5.45 -2.47
N GLU A 47 -13.53 -4.56 -1.76
CA GLU A 47 -13.07 -3.19 -1.53
C GLU A 47 -11.77 -3.14 -0.72
N PHE A 48 -11.76 -3.78 0.45
CA PHE A 48 -10.57 -3.83 1.30
C PHE A 48 -9.40 -4.53 0.62
N ALA A 49 -9.64 -5.61 -0.11
CA ALA A 49 -8.60 -6.35 -0.83
C ALA A 49 -7.93 -5.48 -1.90
N ARG A 50 -8.70 -4.69 -2.65
CA ARG A 50 -8.18 -3.74 -3.66
C ARG A 50 -7.44 -2.59 -3.01
N GLU A 51 -7.96 -2.05 -1.92
CA GLU A 51 -7.31 -0.98 -1.15
C GLU A 51 -5.96 -1.43 -0.59
N LEU A 52 -5.91 -2.61 0.05
CA LEU A 52 -4.67 -3.20 0.55
C LEU A 52 -3.67 -3.43 -0.59
N ALA A 53 -4.11 -3.98 -1.72
CA ALA A 53 -3.25 -4.15 -2.89
C ALA A 53 -2.69 -2.81 -3.38
N ASN A 54 -3.51 -1.77 -3.47
CA ASN A 54 -3.08 -0.42 -3.86
C ASN A 54 -1.98 0.11 -2.94
N VAL A 55 -2.18 0.04 -1.63
CA VAL A 55 -1.23 0.61 -0.66
C VAL A 55 0.06 -0.21 -0.59
N ILE A 56 -0.01 -1.54 -0.66
CA ILE A 56 1.18 -2.42 -0.73
C ILE A 56 1.97 -2.14 -2.01
N ASN A 57 1.28 -2.00 -3.15
CA ASN A 57 1.92 -1.70 -4.43
C ASN A 57 2.56 -0.31 -4.43
N ALA A 58 1.88 0.70 -3.86
CA ALA A 58 2.44 2.03 -3.69
C ALA A 58 3.71 2.01 -2.81
N PHE A 59 3.68 1.30 -1.68
CA PHE A 59 4.85 1.15 -0.81
C PHE A 59 6.01 0.46 -1.55
N THR A 60 5.73 -0.64 -2.24
CA THR A 60 6.74 -1.39 -2.99
C THR A 60 7.40 -0.52 -4.07
N ASN A 61 6.61 0.23 -4.83
CA ASN A 61 7.13 1.15 -5.84
C ASN A 61 7.92 2.31 -5.22
N ASN A 62 7.46 2.86 -4.09
CA ASN A 62 8.18 3.94 -3.41
C ASN A 62 9.56 3.47 -2.92
N VAL A 63 9.66 2.26 -2.38
CA VAL A 63 10.95 1.67 -1.99
C VAL A 63 11.87 1.48 -3.21
N HIS A 64 11.34 0.98 -4.33
CA HIS A 64 12.11 0.85 -5.58
C HIS A 64 12.62 2.21 -6.07
N HIS A 65 11.78 3.24 -6.03
CA HIS A 65 12.15 4.60 -6.41
C HIS A 65 13.23 5.17 -5.48
N LEU A 66 13.09 5.00 -4.17
CA LEU A 66 14.09 5.45 -3.20
C LEU A 66 15.43 4.74 -3.39
N LYS A 67 15.41 3.46 -3.75
CA LYS A 67 16.64 2.72 -4.06
C LYS A 67 17.35 3.33 -5.28
N ALA A 68 16.61 3.60 -6.36
CA ALA A 68 17.17 4.25 -7.54
C ALA A 68 17.68 5.67 -7.23
N TRP A 69 16.98 6.44 -6.39
CA TRP A 69 17.45 7.74 -5.95
C TRP A 69 18.73 7.67 -5.13
N SER A 70 18.87 6.67 -4.25
CA SER A 70 20.08 6.43 -3.47
C SER A 70 21.32 6.27 -4.37
N ASP A 71 21.18 5.51 -5.46
CA ASP A 71 22.25 5.31 -6.45
C ASP A 71 22.55 6.60 -7.23
N VAL A 72 21.52 7.36 -7.62
CA VAL A 72 21.66 8.63 -8.37
C VAL A 72 22.36 9.71 -7.55
N ILE A 73 22.01 9.84 -6.26
CA ILE A 73 22.57 10.88 -5.41
C ILE A 73 23.91 10.48 -4.79
N GLY A 74 24.21 9.19 -4.68
CA GLY A 74 25.44 8.64 -4.10
C GLY A 74 26.73 9.39 -4.49
N PRO A 75 27.02 9.58 -5.80
CA PRO A 75 28.24 10.24 -6.28
C PRO A 75 28.19 11.77 -6.26
N LEU A 76 27.06 12.39 -5.91
CA LEU A 76 26.93 13.85 -5.89
C LEU A 76 27.64 14.47 -4.69
N SER A 77 28.02 15.75 -4.82
CA SER A 77 28.49 16.54 -3.68
C SER A 77 27.38 16.75 -2.64
N ASN A 78 27.74 17.01 -1.38
CA ASN A 78 26.77 17.22 -0.30
C ASN A 78 25.73 18.31 -0.63
N LYS A 79 26.15 19.42 -1.23
CA LYS A 79 25.23 20.48 -1.67
C LYS A 79 24.19 19.96 -2.67
N LYS A 80 24.63 19.21 -3.70
CA LYS A 80 23.73 18.64 -4.71
C LYS A 80 22.85 17.53 -4.15
N LYS A 81 23.32 16.78 -3.15
CA LYS A 81 22.50 15.81 -2.42
C LYS A 81 21.35 16.50 -1.71
N ILE A 82 21.62 17.58 -0.96
CA ILE A 82 20.59 18.35 -0.26
C ILE A 82 19.57 18.93 -1.25
N GLU A 83 20.03 19.52 -2.34
CA GLU A 83 19.15 20.06 -3.40
C GLU A 83 18.25 18.96 -4.00
N ALA A 84 18.83 17.80 -4.35
CA ALA A 84 18.07 16.68 -4.89
C ALA A 84 17.09 16.08 -3.87
N THR A 85 17.49 16.04 -2.60
CA THR A 85 16.66 15.56 -1.51
C THR A 85 15.42 16.41 -1.36
N HIS A 86 15.61 17.73 -1.24
CA HIS A 86 14.52 18.69 -1.11
C HIS A 86 13.60 18.72 -2.35
N GLU A 87 14.16 18.65 -3.56
CA GLU A 87 13.36 18.75 -4.79
C GLU A 87 12.60 17.46 -5.13
N PHE A 88 13.16 16.28 -4.88
CA PHE A 88 12.61 15.02 -5.41
C PHE A 88 12.36 13.91 -4.38
N ILE A 89 13.09 13.90 -3.28
CA ILE A 89 13.16 12.73 -2.40
C ILE A 89 12.31 12.95 -1.15
N ASP A 90 12.23 14.16 -0.60
CA ASP A 90 11.58 14.40 0.70
C ASP A 90 10.13 13.92 0.74
N THR A 91 9.30 14.31 -0.24
CA THR A 91 7.90 13.85 -0.30
C THR A 91 7.80 12.33 -0.49
N LEU A 92 8.65 11.77 -1.37
CA LEU A 92 8.68 10.34 -1.63
C LEU A 92 9.08 9.54 -0.38
N ALA A 93 10.14 9.95 0.31
CA ALA A 93 10.67 9.34 1.50
C ALA A 93 9.69 9.46 2.66
N THR A 94 9.09 10.63 2.86
CA THR A 94 8.07 10.87 3.89
C THR A 94 6.90 9.91 3.70
N ASN A 95 6.38 9.80 2.48
CA ASN A 95 5.29 8.86 2.19
C ASN A 95 5.73 7.40 2.42
N ALA A 96 6.89 7.00 1.89
CA ALA A 96 7.40 5.63 2.04
C ALA A 96 7.59 5.21 3.50
N LEU A 97 8.10 6.11 4.35
CA LEU A 97 8.34 5.84 5.78
C LEU A 97 7.04 5.74 6.58
N ASN A 98 5.99 6.47 6.18
CA ASN A 98 4.70 6.44 6.87
C ASN A 98 3.80 5.26 6.45
N LEU A 99 3.97 4.74 5.23
CA LEU A 99 3.12 3.69 4.68
C LEU A 99 3.06 2.40 5.52
N PRO A 100 4.16 1.88 6.13
CA PRO A 100 4.07 0.70 6.98
C PRO A 100 3.12 0.86 8.17
N TYR A 101 3.11 2.04 8.81
CA TYR A 101 2.17 2.33 9.89
C TYR A 101 0.73 2.38 9.37
N ALA A 102 0.51 3.07 8.25
CA ALA A 102 -0.80 3.14 7.62
C ALA A 102 -1.32 1.76 7.17
N LEU A 103 -0.44 0.90 6.64
CA LEU A 103 -0.77 -0.47 6.25
C LEU A 103 -1.24 -1.30 7.44
N LYS A 104 -0.54 -1.22 8.58
CA LYS A 104 -0.96 -1.89 9.81
C LYS A 104 -2.39 -1.49 10.21
N GLY A 105 -2.70 -0.18 10.15
CA GLY A 105 -4.04 0.32 10.43
C GLY A 105 -5.10 -0.25 9.49
N ARG A 106 -4.83 -0.24 8.18
CA ARG A 106 -5.76 -0.75 7.15
C ARG A 106 -6.03 -2.25 7.28
N PHE A 107 -5.00 -3.05 7.60
CA PHE A 107 -5.20 -4.47 7.88
C PHE A 107 -6.06 -4.69 9.12
N GLY A 108 -5.82 -3.94 10.20
CA GLY A 108 -6.63 -4.02 11.42
C GLY A 108 -8.08 -3.65 11.15
N PHE A 109 -8.31 -2.56 10.43
CA PHE A 109 -9.65 -2.11 10.03
C PHE A 109 -10.38 -3.18 9.20
N ALA A 110 -9.75 -3.67 8.13
CA ALA A 110 -10.34 -4.67 7.25
C ALA A 110 -10.67 -5.97 8.00
N ALA A 111 -9.74 -6.46 8.82
CA ALA A 111 -9.96 -7.67 9.61
C ALA A 111 -11.10 -7.50 10.62
N ALA A 112 -11.14 -6.39 11.36
CA ALA A 112 -12.19 -6.12 12.34
C ALA A 112 -13.58 -6.09 11.69
N HIS A 113 -13.74 -5.34 10.60
CA HIS A 113 -15.02 -5.18 9.92
C HIS A 113 -15.48 -6.47 9.22
N LEU A 114 -14.56 -7.21 8.60
CA LEU A 114 -14.89 -8.50 7.98
C LEU A 114 -15.26 -9.56 9.04
N CYS A 115 -14.54 -9.63 10.16
CA CYS A 115 -14.89 -10.52 11.26
C CYS A 115 -16.24 -10.15 11.86
N HIS A 116 -16.49 -8.87 12.10
CA HIS A 116 -17.77 -8.36 12.58
C HIS A 116 -18.91 -8.79 11.64
N GLN A 117 -18.80 -8.57 10.33
CA GLN A 117 -19.83 -9.00 9.38
C GLN A 117 -20.00 -10.51 9.31
N ALA A 118 -18.91 -11.27 9.36
CA ALA A 118 -19.01 -12.73 9.37
C ALA A 118 -19.70 -13.26 10.63
N ASN A 119 -19.44 -12.66 11.79
CA ASN A 119 -20.03 -13.08 13.06
C ASN A 119 -21.52 -12.72 13.13
N MET A 120 -21.90 -11.52 12.69
CA MET A 120 -23.32 -11.14 12.55
C MET A 120 -24.11 -12.16 11.74
N LEU A 121 -23.53 -12.68 10.66
CA LEU A 121 -24.18 -13.65 9.77
C LEU A 121 -24.18 -15.08 10.33
N LYS A 122 -23.16 -15.47 11.09
CA LYS A 122 -23.00 -16.84 11.61
C LYS A 122 -23.70 -17.06 12.94
N GLU A 123 -23.78 -16.03 13.76
CA GLU A 123 -24.26 -16.10 15.15
C GLU A 123 -25.30 -15.01 15.45
N PRO A 124 -26.36 -14.87 14.63
CA PRO A 124 -27.26 -13.71 14.70
C PRO A 124 -27.99 -13.57 16.04
N ASP A 125 -28.23 -14.67 16.75
CA ASP A 125 -28.97 -14.70 18.02
C ASP A 125 -28.09 -14.34 19.23
N THR A 126 -26.77 -14.51 19.13
CA THR A 126 -25.82 -14.34 20.24
C THR A 126 -24.82 -13.22 20.01
N TRP A 127 -24.70 -12.73 18.77
CA TRP A 127 -23.78 -11.66 18.43
C TRP A 127 -24.24 -10.31 18.96
N ILE A 128 -23.32 -9.60 19.62
CA ILE A 128 -23.54 -8.23 20.09
C ILE A 128 -22.68 -7.32 19.23
N ASP A 129 -23.30 -6.31 18.66
CA ASP A 129 -22.58 -5.26 17.95
C ASP A 129 -21.94 -4.30 18.97
N ASP A 130 -20.64 -4.46 19.18
CA ASP A 130 -19.78 -3.59 19.98
C ASP A 130 -18.70 -2.90 19.14
N LEU A 131 -18.84 -2.92 17.81
CA LEU A 131 -17.89 -2.29 16.93
C LEU A 131 -18.00 -0.76 17.11
N PRO A 132 -16.90 -0.05 17.44
CA PRO A 132 -16.94 1.40 17.60
C PRO A 132 -17.43 2.07 16.32
N LEU A 133 -18.27 3.09 16.47
CA LEU A 133 -18.60 3.99 15.36
C LEU A 133 -17.35 4.82 15.01
N ASP A 134 -17.03 4.86 13.72
CA ASP A 134 -15.91 5.60 13.11
C ASP A 134 -15.75 7.04 13.61
#